data_AF-A0A2K8K571-F1
#
_entry.id   AF-A0A2K8K571-F1
#
_cell.length_a   1.000
_cell.length_b   1.000
_cell.length_c   1.000
_cell.angle_alpha   90.00
_cell.angle_beta   90.00
_cell.angle_gamma   90.00
#
_symmetry.space_group_name_H-M   'P 1'
#
loop_
_entity.id
_entity.type
_entity.pdbx_description
1 polymer ?
#
loop_
_entity_poly.entity_id
_entity_poly.type
_entity_poly.pdbx_seq_one_letter_code
_entity_poly.pdbx_strand_id
1 'polypeptide(L)'
;MTQTLAKTWVWRSTEDSRAAGLVSVLAVAETLACVALYWVLFLWFGVTWHHWLILIATPLVLLRSERSIAKGVEWFNAYIDQSDEKKPSLIKTVMILGLATGMAGGVVWVLATNWVGDESNWAFFWKVMLIGWLSIMGGLAIAGALAGAVALVAAIVLAGMVAGPILVVGAATSAKAGAVLAAVLLAGVLTAISPSVIVGVWLRATATRFAATACYLWPGLRKLPTNWRFSMLVSDVWHPPELIPGDPRFTYGGLFSFSLSKVGLSQKYFGHLVINFIASLIFFLPAMLWRWAIKSTAWFYIPLLWVRRGWLSHEGEELRIWAESYSSKVINWLWLIFGGFSFAALAIGLFSFEKWLALKSTTAEAGAPMGVIGFLASLDWAELLTQPWLWAYIPSYALSVVIFFALDSIAAEIRAGATPESRAASIARWKWAANARAVLTNIGLLLALWYFLGAVDAGAQVQDFLARWS
;
A
#
# COMPACT_ATOMS: atom_id res chain seq x y z
N MET A 1 -28.27 35.94 -8.84
CA MET A 1 -26.85 35.56 -8.75
C MET A 1 -26.73 34.08 -9.07
N THR A 2 -26.33 33.73 -10.28
CA THR A 2 -26.01 32.36 -10.68
C THR A 2 -24.71 31.97 -10.00
N GLN A 3 -24.80 31.14 -8.94
CA GLN A 3 -23.61 30.44 -8.44
C GLN A 3 -23.08 29.58 -9.58
N THR A 4 -22.03 30.04 -10.25
CA THR A 4 -21.26 29.19 -11.16
C THR A 4 -20.78 28.01 -10.33
N LEU A 5 -21.28 26.80 -10.65
CA LEU A 5 -20.87 25.57 -9.99
C LEU A 5 -19.35 25.52 -9.98
N ALA A 6 -18.76 25.66 -8.79
CA ALA A 6 -17.32 25.68 -8.64
C ALA A 6 -16.75 24.41 -9.26
N LYS A 7 -15.77 24.55 -10.14
CA LYS A 7 -15.15 23.43 -10.86
C LYS A 7 -14.61 22.42 -9.84
N THR A 8 -15.10 21.18 -9.89
CA THR A 8 -14.77 20.13 -8.91
C THR A 8 -13.55 19.28 -9.30
N TRP A 9 -12.97 19.55 -10.47
CA TRP A 9 -11.88 18.78 -11.06
C TRP A 9 -10.85 19.65 -11.79
N VAL A 10 -9.65 19.10 -11.95
CA VAL A 10 -8.51 19.70 -12.66
C VAL A 10 -7.85 18.65 -13.56
N TRP A 11 -7.15 19.08 -14.61
CA TRP A 11 -6.44 18.14 -15.49
C TRP A 11 -5.22 17.52 -14.79
N ARG A 12 -4.47 18.34 -14.05
CA ARG A 12 -3.33 17.95 -13.23
C ARG A 12 -3.44 18.55 -11.83
N SER A 13 -2.86 17.89 -10.85
CA SER A 13 -2.81 18.31 -9.46
C SER A 13 -1.75 19.39 -9.27
N THR A 14 -2.14 20.42 -8.52
CA THR A 14 -1.30 21.50 -7.98
C THR A 14 -1.44 21.51 -6.47
N GLU A 15 -0.56 22.20 -5.74
CA GLU A 15 -0.69 22.32 -4.28
C GLU A 15 -2.04 22.93 -3.88
N ASP A 16 -2.47 24.00 -4.55
CA ASP A 16 -3.75 24.67 -4.29
C ASP A 16 -4.94 23.74 -4.59
N SER A 17 -4.95 23.08 -5.76
CA SER A 17 -6.04 22.18 -6.12
C SER A 17 -6.13 20.97 -5.19
N ARG A 18 -4.99 20.49 -4.67
CA ARG A 18 -4.93 19.40 -3.70
C ARG A 18 -5.42 19.84 -2.32
N ALA A 19 -5.02 21.02 -1.87
CA ALA A 19 -5.51 21.60 -0.62
C ALA A 19 -7.04 21.79 -0.66
N ALA A 20 -7.57 22.19 -1.82
CA ALA A 20 -9.01 22.24 -2.09
C ALA A 20 -9.65 20.85 -2.32
N GLY A 21 -8.86 19.79 -2.41
CA GLY A 21 -9.33 18.42 -2.62
C GLY A 21 -10.05 18.21 -3.96
N LEU A 22 -9.64 18.92 -5.02
CA LEU A 22 -10.20 18.77 -6.37
C LEU A 22 -9.71 17.47 -7.02
N VAL A 23 -10.56 16.81 -7.80
CA VAL A 23 -10.21 15.57 -8.49
C VAL A 23 -9.27 15.86 -9.66
N SER A 24 -8.13 15.18 -9.75
CA SER A 24 -7.20 15.24 -10.88
C SER A 24 -7.57 14.17 -11.91
N VAL A 25 -7.84 14.57 -13.15
CA VAL A 25 -8.11 13.64 -14.26
C VAL A 25 -6.89 12.74 -14.51
N LEU A 26 -5.68 13.30 -14.41
CA LEU A 26 -4.44 12.53 -14.51
C LEU A 26 -4.32 11.50 -13.39
N ALA A 27 -4.68 11.85 -12.14
CA ALA A 27 -4.65 10.90 -11.03
C ALA A 27 -5.59 9.71 -11.28
N VAL A 28 -6.78 9.96 -11.84
CA VAL A 28 -7.75 8.92 -12.22
C VAL A 28 -7.18 8.02 -13.32
N ALA A 29 -6.62 8.62 -14.39
CA ALA A 29 -6.02 7.86 -15.49
C ALA A 29 -4.86 6.98 -15.00
N GLU A 30 -3.98 7.51 -14.13
CA GLU A 30 -2.92 6.74 -13.48
C GLU A 30 -3.47 5.58 -12.68
N THR A 31 -4.50 5.81 -11.85
CA THR A 31 -5.09 4.74 -11.06
C THR A 31 -5.66 3.63 -11.94
N LEU A 32 -6.36 3.97 -13.03
CA LEU A 32 -6.86 2.97 -13.98
C LEU A 32 -5.71 2.22 -14.67
N ALA A 33 -4.66 2.92 -15.10
CA ALA A 33 -3.48 2.30 -15.70
C ALA A 33 -2.75 1.37 -14.72
N CYS A 34 -2.59 1.76 -13.45
CA CYS A 34 -2.00 0.92 -12.41
C CYS A 34 -2.83 -0.33 -12.13
N VAL A 35 -4.17 -0.22 -12.10
CA VAL A 35 -5.06 -1.37 -11.93
C VAL A 35 -4.98 -2.32 -13.14
N ALA A 36 -4.98 -1.79 -14.36
CA ALA A 36 -4.85 -2.59 -15.57
C ALA A 36 -3.49 -3.32 -15.61
N LEU A 37 -2.40 -2.61 -15.34
CA LEU A 37 -1.05 -3.19 -15.27
C LEU A 37 -0.97 -4.28 -14.20
N TYR A 38 -1.58 -4.07 -13.03
CA TYR A 38 -1.68 -5.08 -11.99
C TYR A 38 -2.32 -6.38 -12.51
N TRP A 39 -3.46 -6.29 -13.20
CA TRP A 39 -4.13 -7.49 -13.69
C TRP A 39 -3.34 -8.16 -14.82
N VAL A 40 -2.68 -7.39 -15.68
CA VAL A 40 -1.79 -7.95 -16.71
C VAL A 40 -0.62 -8.70 -16.08
N LEU A 41 0.05 -8.12 -15.08
CA LEU A 41 1.15 -8.77 -14.38
C LEU A 41 0.69 -10.03 -13.62
N PHE A 42 -0.47 -9.95 -12.97
CA PHE A 42 -1.09 -11.08 -12.29
C PHE A 42 -1.35 -12.25 -13.26
N LEU A 43 -1.97 -11.98 -14.41
CA LEU A 43 -2.28 -13.00 -15.41
C LEU A 43 -1.04 -13.53 -16.13
N TRP A 44 -0.04 -12.67 -16.36
CA TRP A 44 1.18 -13.03 -17.10
C TRP A 44 2.13 -13.89 -16.27
N PHE A 45 2.40 -13.48 -15.03
CA PHE A 45 3.41 -14.14 -14.20
C PHE A 45 2.81 -15.27 -13.34
N GLY A 46 1.50 -15.26 -13.08
CA GLY A 46 0.87 -16.20 -12.15
C GLY A 46 1.36 -16.06 -10.70
N VAL A 47 2.18 -15.06 -10.40
CA VAL A 47 2.78 -14.84 -9.09
C VAL A 47 1.91 -13.90 -8.28
N THR A 48 1.41 -14.36 -7.13
CA THR A 48 0.48 -13.59 -6.29
C THR A 48 1.14 -12.90 -5.10
N TRP A 49 2.36 -13.29 -4.69
CA TRP A 49 2.97 -12.81 -3.44
C TRP A 49 3.19 -11.29 -3.38
N HIS A 50 3.63 -10.67 -4.48
CA HIS A 50 3.90 -9.23 -4.50
C HIS A 50 2.60 -8.43 -4.38
N HIS A 51 1.51 -8.97 -4.91
CA HIS A 51 0.17 -8.42 -4.73
C HIS A 51 -0.26 -8.45 -3.26
N TRP A 52 0.00 -9.56 -2.55
CA TRP A 52 -0.28 -9.67 -1.11
C TRP A 52 0.51 -8.67 -0.29
N LEU A 53 1.80 -8.52 -0.59
CA LEU A 53 2.65 -7.54 0.09
C LEU A 53 2.05 -6.13 -0.03
N ILE A 54 1.64 -5.74 -1.24
CA ILE A 54 1.09 -4.40 -1.49
C ILE A 54 -0.29 -4.25 -0.85
N LEU A 55 -1.15 -5.27 -0.90
CA LEU A 55 -2.45 -5.27 -0.23
C LEU A 55 -2.26 -5.13 1.29
N ILE A 56 -1.38 -5.90 1.92
CA ILE A 56 -1.17 -5.81 3.37
C ILE A 56 -0.56 -4.46 3.77
N ALA A 57 0.28 -3.87 2.90
CA ALA A 57 0.95 -2.63 3.22
C ALA A 57 0.17 -1.37 2.85
N THR A 58 -0.79 -1.43 1.93
CA THR A 58 -1.63 -0.28 1.53
C THR A 58 -2.40 0.33 2.71
N PRO A 59 -3.01 -0.44 3.64
CA PRO A 59 -3.63 0.08 4.85
C PRO A 59 -2.70 0.97 5.65
N LEU A 60 -1.40 0.71 5.68
CA LEU A 60 -0.44 1.54 6.41
C LEU A 60 -0.37 2.97 5.86
N VAL A 61 -0.55 3.12 4.55
CA VAL A 61 -0.59 4.44 3.91
C VAL A 61 -1.98 5.06 4.01
N LEU A 62 -3.03 4.25 3.90
CA LEU A 62 -4.41 4.73 3.96
C LEU A 62 -4.87 5.08 5.38
N LEU A 63 -4.32 4.46 6.42
CA LEU A 63 -4.66 4.68 7.83
C LEU A 63 -3.90 5.85 8.47
N ARG A 64 -3.25 6.71 7.67
CA ARG A 64 -2.58 7.89 8.21
C ARG A 64 -3.59 8.88 8.82
N SER A 65 -3.29 9.38 10.01
CA SER A 65 -4.01 10.51 10.62
C SER A 65 -3.02 11.66 10.83
N GLU A 66 -3.52 12.87 11.03
CA GLU A 66 -2.66 14.03 11.32
C GLU A 66 -1.76 13.76 12.55
N ARG A 67 -2.28 13.04 13.54
CA ARG A 67 -1.53 12.62 14.73
C ARG A 67 -0.44 11.60 14.41
N SER A 68 -0.71 10.59 13.58
CA SER A 68 0.31 9.60 13.20
C SER A 68 1.39 10.22 12.31
N ILE A 69 1.02 11.18 11.46
CA ILE A 69 1.96 11.95 10.65
C ILE A 69 2.89 12.75 11.56
N ALA A 70 2.34 13.57 12.47
CA ALA A 70 3.13 14.37 13.41
C ALA A 70 4.07 13.50 14.26
N LYS A 71 3.57 12.36 14.77
CA LYS A 71 4.40 11.43 15.57
C LYS A 71 5.49 10.76 14.74
N GLY A 72 5.20 10.42 13.49
CA GLY A 72 6.18 9.86 12.56
C GLY A 72 7.31 10.84 12.25
N VAL A 73 6.96 12.12 12.03
CA VAL A 73 7.94 13.21 11.86
C VAL A 73 8.76 13.38 13.14
N GLU A 74 8.12 13.48 14.31
CA GLU A 74 8.81 13.60 15.61
C GLU A 74 9.84 12.48 15.83
N TRP A 75 9.45 11.22 15.65
CA TRP A 75 10.33 10.05 15.85
C TRP A 75 11.44 9.96 14.83
N PHE A 76 11.18 10.34 13.58
CA PHE A 76 12.21 10.32 12.57
C PHE A 76 13.21 11.46 12.77
N ASN A 77 12.73 12.66 13.13
CA ASN A 77 13.58 13.79 13.44
C ASN A 77 14.45 13.49 14.64
N ALA A 78 13.86 12.94 15.71
CA ALA A 78 14.63 12.48 16.86
C ALA A 78 15.71 11.45 16.46
N TYR A 79 15.44 10.56 15.51
CA TYR A 79 16.46 9.63 15.01
C TYR A 79 17.59 10.33 14.23
N ILE A 80 17.25 11.28 13.36
CA ILE A 80 18.24 12.05 12.60
C ILE A 80 19.05 12.96 13.52
N ASP A 81 18.40 13.68 14.43
CA ASP A 81 19.02 14.67 15.32
C ASP A 81 19.81 14.00 16.46
N GLN A 82 19.39 12.82 16.96
CA GLN A 82 20.18 12.03 17.93
C GLN A 82 21.48 11.48 17.35
N SER A 83 21.63 11.44 16.03
CA SER A 83 22.90 11.03 15.42
C SER A 83 24.06 11.97 15.81
N ASP A 84 23.75 13.20 16.25
CA ASP A 84 24.75 14.20 16.62
C ASP A 84 25.11 14.19 18.13
N GLU A 85 24.22 13.78 19.04
CA GLU A 85 24.40 14.12 20.47
C GLU A 85 24.98 13.04 21.39
N LYS A 86 24.90 11.73 21.06
CA LYS A 86 25.54 10.68 21.89
C LYS A 86 26.01 9.50 21.06
N LYS A 87 27.34 9.34 20.95
CA LYS A 87 27.93 8.09 20.44
C LYS A 87 27.41 6.93 21.30
N PRO A 88 26.72 5.93 20.72
CA PRO A 88 26.29 4.76 21.46
C PRO A 88 27.50 4.10 22.13
N SER A 89 27.31 3.50 23.31
CA SER A 89 28.39 2.75 23.95
C SER A 89 28.94 1.68 23.00
N LEU A 90 30.23 1.39 23.09
CA LEU A 90 30.88 0.38 22.24
C LEU A 90 30.12 -0.96 22.29
N ILE A 91 29.64 -1.35 23.46
CA ILE A 91 28.86 -2.59 23.66
C ILE A 91 27.55 -2.54 22.89
N LYS A 92 26.76 -1.44 23.01
CA LYS A 92 25.49 -1.30 22.29
C LYS A 92 25.72 -1.30 20.77
N THR A 93 26.80 -0.65 20.34
CA THR A 93 27.25 -0.63 18.94
C THR A 93 27.56 -2.03 18.43
N VAL A 94 28.39 -2.78 19.15
CA VAL A 94 28.77 -4.16 18.79
C VAL A 94 27.57 -5.08 18.82
N MET A 95 26.64 -4.94 19.77
CA MET A 95 25.41 -5.74 19.81
C MET A 95 24.48 -5.45 18.64
N ILE A 96 24.26 -4.18 18.31
CA ILE A 96 23.44 -3.79 17.14
C ILE A 96 24.10 -4.31 15.85
N LEU A 97 25.43 -4.16 15.74
CA LEU A 97 26.21 -4.63 14.60
C LEU A 97 26.14 -6.15 14.46
N GLY A 98 26.34 -6.89 15.54
CA GLY A 98 26.27 -8.34 15.57
C GLY A 98 24.88 -8.86 15.23
N LEU A 99 23.82 -8.30 15.84
CA LEU A 99 22.44 -8.70 15.58
C LEU A 99 22.06 -8.46 14.12
N ALA A 100 22.35 -7.28 13.60
CA ALA A 100 21.96 -6.93 12.24
C ALA A 100 22.81 -7.64 11.19
N THR A 101 24.11 -7.88 11.46
CA THR A 101 24.97 -8.69 10.58
C THR A 101 24.51 -10.14 10.57
N GLY A 102 24.13 -10.67 11.74
CA GLY A 102 23.54 -12.00 11.87
C GLY A 102 22.22 -12.14 11.11
N MET A 103 21.33 -11.15 11.21
CA MET A 103 20.06 -11.15 10.46
C MET A 103 20.28 -11.02 8.95
N ALA A 104 21.13 -10.08 8.51
CA ALA A 104 21.45 -9.91 7.10
C ALA A 104 22.12 -11.17 6.53
N GLY A 105 23.12 -11.71 7.24
CA GLY A 105 23.79 -12.96 6.87
C GLY A 105 22.85 -14.16 6.85
N GLY A 106 21.91 -14.25 7.81
CA GLY A 106 20.87 -15.28 7.82
C GLY A 106 19.93 -15.18 6.63
N VAL A 107 19.43 -13.98 6.31
CA VAL A 107 18.58 -13.75 5.13
C VAL A 107 19.33 -14.08 3.84
N VAL A 108 20.57 -13.62 3.71
CA VAL A 108 21.45 -13.89 2.57
C VAL A 108 21.72 -15.38 2.43
N TRP A 109 21.99 -16.07 3.54
CA TRP A 109 22.22 -17.51 3.54
C TRP A 109 20.96 -18.28 3.15
N VAL A 110 19.79 -17.92 3.69
CA VAL A 110 18.49 -18.52 3.31
C VAL A 110 18.19 -18.29 1.83
N LEU A 111 18.41 -17.07 1.32
CA LEU A 111 18.22 -16.78 -0.11
C LEU A 111 19.26 -17.51 -0.96
N ALA A 112 20.52 -17.56 -0.55
CA ALA A 112 21.55 -18.26 -1.30
C ALA A 112 21.28 -19.77 -1.37
N THR A 113 20.85 -20.40 -0.27
CA THR A 113 20.59 -21.83 -0.23
C THR A 113 19.29 -22.22 -0.92
N ASN A 114 18.21 -21.48 -0.71
CA ASN A 114 16.88 -21.87 -1.20
C ASN A 114 16.49 -21.21 -2.52
N TRP A 115 17.10 -20.10 -2.90
CA TRP A 115 16.64 -19.31 -4.05
C TRP A 115 17.62 -19.32 -5.24
N VAL A 116 18.93 -19.47 -5.00
CA VAL A 116 19.92 -19.41 -6.08
C VAL A 116 19.85 -20.65 -6.98
N GLY A 117 19.67 -21.85 -6.43
CA GLY A 117 19.48 -23.10 -7.19
C GLY A 117 20.56 -23.40 -8.24
N ASP A 118 20.43 -24.54 -8.93
CA ASP A 118 21.31 -24.94 -10.04
C ASP A 118 20.96 -24.25 -11.37
N GLU A 119 20.49 -22.99 -11.33
CA GLU A 119 20.13 -22.27 -12.54
C GLU A 119 21.37 -21.74 -13.26
N SER A 120 21.60 -22.14 -14.51
CA SER A 120 22.79 -21.75 -15.30
C SER A 120 22.59 -20.51 -16.19
N ASN A 121 21.60 -19.66 -15.89
CA ASN A 121 21.13 -18.59 -16.79
C ASN A 121 21.13 -17.18 -16.15
N TRP A 122 20.68 -16.18 -16.92
CA TRP A 122 20.48 -14.79 -16.47
C TRP A 122 19.72 -14.64 -15.15
N ALA A 123 18.83 -15.58 -14.81
CA ALA A 123 18.13 -15.60 -13.54
C ALA A 123 19.09 -15.76 -12.33
N PHE A 124 20.13 -16.60 -12.45
CA PHE A 124 21.18 -16.74 -11.45
C PHE A 124 21.95 -15.43 -11.26
N PHE A 125 22.32 -14.76 -12.36
CA PHE A 125 22.97 -13.45 -12.30
C PHE A 125 22.13 -12.44 -11.49
N TRP A 126 20.83 -12.29 -11.79
CA TRP A 126 19.97 -11.36 -11.06
C TRP A 126 19.74 -11.76 -9.60
N LYS A 127 19.63 -13.05 -9.30
CA LYS A 127 19.49 -13.58 -7.93
C LYS A 127 20.75 -13.30 -7.09
N VAL A 128 21.93 -13.62 -7.62
CA VAL A 128 23.21 -13.35 -6.96
C VAL A 128 23.45 -11.85 -6.82
N MET A 129 23.09 -11.05 -7.84
CA MET A 129 23.18 -9.60 -7.76
C MET A 129 22.24 -9.04 -6.68
N LEU A 130 21.00 -9.55 -6.56
CA LEU A 130 20.08 -9.13 -5.50
C LEU A 130 20.57 -9.54 -4.12
N ILE A 131 21.10 -10.75 -3.95
CA ILE A 131 21.66 -11.24 -2.68
C ILE A 131 22.88 -10.43 -2.28
N GLY A 132 23.79 -10.16 -3.23
CA GLY A 132 24.94 -9.28 -3.02
C GLY A 132 24.50 -7.86 -2.65
N TRP A 133 23.49 -7.32 -3.35
CA TRP A 133 22.89 -6.03 -3.02
C TRP A 133 22.30 -6.04 -1.61
N LEU A 134 21.45 -7.00 -1.24
CA LEU A 134 20.88 -7.15 0.10
C LEU A 134 21.95 -7.33 1.19
N SER A 135 23.04 -8.02 0.90
CA SER A 135 24.20 -8.17 1.81
C SER A 135 24.86 -6.82 2.07
N ILE A 136 25.09 -6.05 1.00
CA ILE A 136 25.67 -4.70 1.04
C ILE A 136 24.70 -3.74 1.76
N MET A 137 23.38 -3.84 1.50
CA MET A 137 22.33 -3.10 2.19
C MET A 137 22.32 -3.39 3.69
N GLY A 138 22.36 -4.68 4.05
CA GLY A 138 22.43 -5.13 5.43
C GLY A 138 23.66 -4.59 6.14
N GLY A 139 24.86 -4.83 5.58
CA GLY A 139 26.13 -4.38 6.18
C GLY A 139 26.22 -2.86 6.39
N LEU A 140 25.61 -2.07 5.49
CA LEU A 140 25.71 -0.62 5.51
C LEU A 140 24.54 0.08 6.19
N ALA A 141 23.34 -0.51 6.27
CA ALA A 141 22.30 -0.05 7.19
C ALA A 141 22.81 -0.09 8.64
N ILE A 142 23.70 -1.05 8.92
CA ILE A 142 24.37 -1.19 10.21
C ILE A 142 25.45 -0.13 10.40
N ALA A 143 26.25 0.14 9.36
CA ALA A 143 27.25 1.20 9.39
C ALA A 143 26.62 2.61 9.48
N GLY A 144 25.48 2.84 8.81
CA GLY A 144 24.76 4.11 8.80
C GLY A 144 24.07 4.46 10.12
N ALA A 145 23.68 3.46 10.92
CA ALA A 145 23.21 3.67 12.29
C ALA A 145 24.32 4.18 13.24
N LEU A 146 25.57 4.18 12.77
CA LEU A 146 26.76 4.61 13.50
C LEU A 146 27.48 5.66 12.66
N ALA A 147 27.00 6.90 12.70
CA ALA A 147 27.60 8.02 11.95
C ALA A 147 29.12 8.19 12.17
N GLY A 148 29.69 7.63 13.25
CA GLY A 148 31.14 7.57 13.51
C GLY A 148 31.90 6.32 13.01
N ALA A 149 31.22 5.25 12.57
CA ALA A 149 31.85 3.98 12.18
C ALA A 149 32.00 3.81 10.66
N VAL A 150 31.40 4.68 9.85
CA VAL A 150 31.54 4.65 8.38
C VAL A 150 33.00 4.75 7.96
N ALA A 151 33.82 5.55 8.67
CA ALA A 151 35.26 5.63 8.42
C ALA A 151 35.99 4.32 8.76
N LEU A 152 35.58 3.61 9.81
CA LEU A 152 36.20 2.35 10.23
C LEU A 152 35.80 1.19 9.32
N VAL A 153 34.52 1.10 8.92
CA VAL A 153 34.04 0.09 7.98
C VAL A 153 34.60 0.34 6.58
N ALA A 154 34.65 1.59 6.11
CA ALA A 154 35.33 1.94 4.87
C ALA A 154 36.83 1.58 4.94
N ALA A 155 37.50 1.84 6.06
CA ALA A 155 38.90 1.44 6.26
C ALA A 155 39.10 -0.08 6.30
N ILE A 156 38.19 -0.85 6.92
CA ILE A 156 38.27 -2.32 6.97
C ILE A 156 37.94 -2.94 5.61
N VAL A 157 36.94 -2.42 4.89
CA VAL A 157 36.59 -2.87 3.53
C VAL A 157 37.71 -2.49 2.56
N LEU A 158 38.27 -1.28 2.64
CA LEU A 158 39.47 -0.94 1.88
C LEU A 158 40.64 -1.85 2.27
N ALA A 159 40.90 -2.09 3.56
CA ALA A 159 42.00 -2.96 3.98
C ALA A 159 41.84 -4.40 3.50
N GLY A 160 40.62 -4.96 3.52
CA GLY A 160 40.32 -6.31 3.03
C GLY A 160 40.37 -6.41 1.50
N MET A 161 39.84 -5.41 0.79
CA MET A 161 39.87 -5.35 -0.69
C MET A 161 41.23 -4.96 -1.25
N VAL A 162 42.11 -4.35 -0.45
CA VAL A 162 43.50 -4.03 -0.81
C VAL A 162 44.43 -5.19 -0.46
N ALA A 163 44.22 -5.89 0.66
CA ALA A 163 45.05 -7.02 1.05
C ALA A 163 44.86 -8.27 0.16
N GLY A 164 43.66 -8.50 -0.38
CA GLY A 164 43.38 -9.66 -1.25
C GLY A 164 44.11 -9.62 -2.61
N PRO A 165 44.09 -8.50 -3.36
CA PRO A 165 44.72 -8.42 -4.68
C PRO A 165 46.20 -7.98 -4.68
N ILE A 166 46.67 -7.28 -3.63
CA ILE A 166 48.10 -6.85 -3.55
C ILE A 166 49.05 -8.04 -3.39
N LEU A 167 48.57 -9.19 -2.93
CA LEU A 167 49.38 -10.40 -2.84
C LEU A 167 49.60 -11.13 -4.19
N VAL A 168 48.96 -10.70 -5.29
CA VAL A 168 49.01 -11.44 -6.57
C VAL A 168 49.64 -10.67 -7.74
N VAL A 169 49.87 -9.35 -7.65
CA VAL A 169 50.54 -8.61 -8.74
C VAL A 169 51.74 -7.84 -8.21
N GLY A 170 52.92 -8.28 -8.65
CA GLY A 170 54.23 -7.83 -8.18
C GLY A 170 54.42 -6.32 -8.09
N ALA A 171 55.14 -5.93 -7.04
CA ALA A 171 55.52 -4.57 -6.69
C ALA A 171 56.45 -3.92 -7.72
N ALA A 172 55.94 -3.55 -8.89
CA ALA A 172 56.61 -2.64 -9.81
C ALA A 172 55.69 -2.18 -10.92
N THR A 173 54.83 -1.18 -10.71
CA THR A 173 54.37 -0.30 -11.80
C THR A 173 53.73 0.98 -11.27
N SER A 174 54.53 2.05 -11.23
CA SER A 174 54.15 3.48 -11.28
C SER A 174 53.06 4.02 -10.31
N ALA A 175 53.35 5.14 -9.65
CA ALA A 175 52.40 5.89 -8.82
C ALA A 175 51.04 6.19 -9.51
N LYS A 176 50.99 6.18 -10.84
CA LYS A 176 49.75 6.34 -11.63
C LYS A 176 48.81 5.13 -11.53
N ALA A 177 49.32 3.89 -11.49
CA ALA A 177 48.47 2.70 -11.34
C ALA A 177 47.86 2.62 -9.94
N GLY A 178 48.62 3.01 -8.91
CA GLY A 178 48.11 3.14 -7.54
C GLY A 178 46.99 4.19 -7.41
N ALA A 179 47.14 5.34 -8.09
CA ALA A 179 46.10 6.38 -8.11
C ALA A 179 44.83 5.94 -8.83
N VAL A 180 44.94 5.21 -9.95
CA VAL A 180 43.78 4.67 -10.67
C VAL A 180 43.08 3.59 -9.85
N LEU A 181 43.83 2.66 -9.24
CA LEU A 181 43.24 1.63 -8.38
C LEU A 181 42.56 2.23 -7.14
N ALA A 182 43.17 3.23 -6.49
CA ALA A 182 42.57 3.93 -5.37
C ALA A 182 41.30 4.70 -5.79
N ALA A 183 41.28 5.33 -6.97
CA ALA A 183 40.10 5.99 -7.51
C ALA A 183 38.98 5.01 -7.85
N VAL A 184 39.30 3.84 -8.41
CA VAL A 184 38.33 2.77 -8.72
C VAL A 184 37.78 2.15 -7.44
N LEU A 185 38.63 1.88 -6.43
CA LEU A 185 38.19 1.37 -5.13
C LEU A 185 37.35 2.41 -4.38
N LEU A 186 37.74 3.69 -4.39
CA LEU A 186 36.95 4.76 -3.78
C LEU A 186 35.61 4.95 -4.50
N ALA A 187 35.61 4.92 -5.83
CA ALA A 187 34.38 4.97 -6.62
C ALA A 187 33.47 3.75 -6.34
N GLY A 188 34.05 2.55 -6.27
CA GLY A 188 33.35 1.31 -5.92
C GLY A 188 32.78 1.31 -4.51
N VAL A 189 33.52 1.84 -3.55
CA VAL A 189 33.06 2.01 -2.17
C VAL A 189 31.96 3.07 -2.09
N LEU A 190 32.09 4.20 -2.80
CA LEU A 190 31.03 5.24 -2.83
C LEU A 190 29.76 4.77 -3.56
N THR A 191 29.88 3.97 -4.62
CA THR A 191 28.73 3.36 -5.31
C THR A 191 28.11 2.21 -4.53
N ALA A 192 28.85 1.53 -3.65
CA ALA A 192 28.29 0.51 -2.75
C ALA A 192 27.68 1.11 -1.48
N ILE A 193 28.31 2.15 -0.89
CA ILE A 193 27.85 2.80 0.34
C ILE A 193 26.57 3.59 0.12
N SER A 194 26.48 4.33 -1.00
CA SER A 194 25.35 5.25 -1.21
C SER A 194 24.00 4.53 -1.27
N PRO A 195 23.79 3.43 -2.02
CA PRO A 195 22.47 2.81 -2.10
C PRO A 195 22.01 2.25 -0.74
N SER A 196 22.93 1.83 0.12
CA SER A 196 22.57 1.26 1.42
C SER A 196 22.24 2.26 2.49
N VAL A 197 22.92 3.40 2.52
CA VAL A 197 22.48 4.51 3.37
C VAL A 197 21.07 4.93 2.95
N ILE A 198 20.82 4.99 1.65
CA ILE A 198 19.51 5.36 1.10
C ILE A 198 18.42 4.36 1.50
N VAL A 199 18.67 3.06 1.30
CA VAL A 199 17.73 2.01 1.70
C VAL A 199 17.56 1.96 3.20
N GLY A 200 18.62 2.14 3.99
CA GLY A 200 18.54 2.21 5.45
C GLY A 200 17.64 3.36 5.92
N VAL A 201 17.82 4.55 5.34
CA VAL A 201 16.95 5.72 5.56
C VAL A 201 15.51 5.42 5.15
N TRP A 202 15.30 4.78 4.01
CA TRP A 202 13.98 4.40 3.51
C TRP A 202 13.27 3.37 4.41
N LEU A 203 13.97 2.33 4.83
CA LEU A 203 13.48 1.31 5.75
C LEU A 203 13.13 1.93 7.10
N ARG A 204 14.01 2.79 7.63
CA ARG A 204 13.75 3.51 8.88
C ARG A 204 12.54 4.42 8.77
N ALA A 205 12.43 5.21 7.70
CA ALA A 205 11.27 6.06 7.45
C ALA A 205 9.97 5.23 7.37
N THR A 206 10.01 4.10 6.66
CA THR A 206 8.86 3.20 6.53
C THR A 206 8.48 2.56 7.87
N ALA A 207 9.44 2.06 8.64
CA ALA A 207 9.22 1.50 9.97
C ALA A 207 8.66 2.53 10.95
N THR A 208 9.20 3.76 10.94
CA THR A 208 8.68 4.86 11.77
C THR A 208 7.24 5.21 11.39
N ARG A 209 6.92 5.26 10.09
CA ARG A 209 5.54 5.47 9.61
C ARG A 209 4.61 4.36 10.04
N PHE A 210 5.05 3.11 9.94
CA PHE A 210 4.30 1.94 10.37
C PHE A 210 3.97 2.04 11.86
N ALA A 211 4.99 2.21 12.70
CA ALA A 211 4.84 2.27 14.14
C ALA A 211 3.94 3.45 14.56
N ALA A 212 4.14 4.63 13.97
CA ALA A 212 3.32 5.80 14.27
C ALA A 212 1.86 5.61 13.85
N THR A 213 1.61 4.94 12.71
CA THR A 213 0.25 4.64 12.25
C THR A 213 -0.42 3.60 13.14
N ALA A 214 0.31 2.58 13.58
CA ALA A 214 -0.17 1.57 14.52
C ALA A 214 -0.58 2.16 15.89
N CYS A 215 0.08 3.21 16.36
CA CYS A 215 -0.33 3.92 17.58
C CYS A 215 -1.66 4.68 17.44
N TYR A 216 -2.10 4.99 16.21
CA TYR A 216 -3.31 5.78 15.95
C TYR A 216 -4.24 5.13 14.91
N LEU A 217 -4.43 3.81 15.01
CA LEU A 217 -5.29 3.05 14.09
C LEU A 217 -6.71 3.61 14.00
N TRP A 218 -7.30 4.00 15.13
CA TRP A 218 -8.69 4.46 15.15
C TRP A 218 -8.92 5.81 14.46
N PRO A 219 -8.15 6.88 14.77
CA PRO A 219 -8.13 8.08 13.94
C PRO A 219 -7.84 7.80 12.46
N GLY A 220 -6.93 6.86 12.20
CA GLY A 220 -6.58 6.40 10.86
C GLY A 220 -7.74 5.82 10.08
N LEU A 221 -8.50 4.91 10.69
CA LEU A 221 -9.70 4.28 10.12
C LEU A 221 -10.75 5.33 9.74
N ARG A 222 -10.94 6.37 10.57
CA ARG A 222 -11.84 7.49 10.26
C ARG A 222 -11.38 8.32 9.05
N LYS A 223 -10.06 8.41 8.83
CA LYS A 223 -9.44 9.17 7.73
C LYS A 223 -9.26 8.33 6.47
N LEU A 224 -9.32 7.00 6.56
CA LEU A 224 -9.08 6.05 5.46
C LEU A 224 -9.74 6.45 4.13
N PRO A 225 -11.02 6.82 4.07
CA PRO A 225 -11.68 7.06 2.79
C PRO A 225 -11.29 8.44 2.21
N THR A 226 -10.96 9.41 3.07
CA THR A 226 -10.38 10.69 2.63
C THR A 226 -8.97 10.45 2.09
N ASN A 227 -8.15 9.66 2.77
CA ASN A 227 -6.81 9.29 2.33
C ASN A 227 -6.84 8.49 1.02
N TRP A 228 -7.76 7.53 0.88
CA TRP A 228 -7.97 6.79 -0.35
C TRP A 228 -8.34 7.73 -1.49
N ARG A 229 -9.33 8.62 -1.28
CA ARG A 229 -9.73 9.60 -2.29
C ARG A 229 -8.54 10.47 -2.69
N PHE A 230 -7.77 10.92 -1.70
CA PHE A 230 -6.61 11.77 -1.94
C PHE A 230 -5.53 11.03 -2.75
N SER A 231 -5.18 9.81 -2.37
CA SER A 231 -4.15 9.01 -3.05
C SER A 231 -4.56 8.58 -4.45
N MET A 232 -5.83 8.19 -4.65
CA MET A 232 -6.30 7.68 -5.94
C MET A 232 -6.70 8.78 -6.89
N LEU A 233 -7.49 9.75 -6.42
CA LEU A 233 -8.23 10.68 -7.29
C LEU A 233 -7.68 12.10 -7.28
N VAL A 234 -6.85 12.48 -6.31
CA VAL A 234 -6.36 13.86 -6.16
C VAL A 234 -4.87 13.96 -6.45
N SER A 235 -4.07 13.03 -5.92
CA SER A 235 -2.62 13.00 -6.12
C SER A 235 -2.25 12.25 -7.40
N ASP A 236 -1.58 12.95 -8.31
CA ASP A 236 -0.99 12.39 -9.54
C ASP A 236 0.54 12.34 -9.47
N VAL A 237 1.19 11.94 -10.57
CA VAL A 237 2.64 11.81 -10.73
C VAL A 237 3.40 13.11 -10.45
N TRP A 238 2.78 14.27 -10.67
CA TRP A 238 3.42 15.57 -10.49
C TRP A 238 3.53 15.98 -9.02
N HIS A 239 2.74 15.36 -8.15
CA HIS A 239 2.94 15.56 -6.74
C HIS A 239 4.22 14.83 -6.28
N PRO A 240 5.21 15.53 -5.71
CA PRO A 240 6.44 14.88 -5.27
C PRO A 240 6.13 13.75 -4.27
N PRO A 241 6.76 12.57 -4.41
CA PRO A 241 6.71 11.54 -3.39
C PRO A 241 7.32 12.04 -2.08
N GLU A 242 6.58 11.86 -0.98
CA GLU A 242 7.02 12.18 0.37
C GLU A 242 7.56 10.90 1.01
N LEU A 243 8.86 10.90 1.36
CA LEU A 243 9.43 9.79 2.12
C LEU A 243 8.78 9.70 3.52
N ILE A 244 8.65 10.87 4.16
CA ILE A 244 7.96 11.06 5.43
C ILE A 244 6.90 12.12 5.22
N PRO A 245 5.61 11.75 5.27
CA PRO A 245 4.53 12.71 5.11
C PRO A 245 4.66 13.83 6.14
N GLY A 246 4.48 15.08 5.71
CA GLY A 246 4.50 16.25 6.58
C GLY A 246 5.88 16.79 6.97
N ASP A 247 7.00 16.17 6.58
CA ASP A 247 8.33 16.77 6.73
C ASP A 247 8.80 17.43 5.42
N PRO A 248 8.91 18.78 5.36
CA PRO A 248 9.34 19.47 4.14
C PRO A 248 10.78 19.13 3.71
N ARG A 249 11.64 18.69 4.64
CA ARG A 249 13.05 18.35 4.35
C ARG A 249 13.20 17.12 3.47
N PHE A 250 12.23 16.21 3.54
CA PHE A 250 12.23 14.94 2.78
C PHE A 250 11.25 14.95 1.59
N THR A 251 11.00 16.13 1.04
CA THR A 251 10.33 16.33 -0.26
C THR A 251 11.35 16.36 -1.40
N TYR A 252 10.90 16.24 -2.65
CA TYR A 252 11.80 16.36 -3.82
C TYR A 252 12.65 17.64 -3.74
N GLY A 253 12.04 18.80 -3.53
CA GLY A 253 12.76 20.07 -3.37
C GLY A 253 13.62 20.11 -2.09
N GLY A 254 13.12 19.56 -0.99
CA GLY A 254 13.83 19.50 0.29
C GLY A 254 15.12 18.68 0.23
N LEU A 255 15.10 17.53 -0.44
CA LEU A 255 16.24 16.60 -0.52
C LEU A 255 17.41 17.17 -1.33
N PHE A 256 17.14 18.04 -2.32
CA PHE A 256 18.19 18.81 -3.01
C PHE A 256 18.70 19.99 -2.19
N SER A 257 17.87 20.55 -1.31
CA SER A 257 18.28 21.59 -0.36
C SER A 257 19.01 21.01 0.86
N PHE A 258 18.82 19.72 1.14
CA PHE A 258 19.53 18.98 2.18
C PHE A 258 20.98 18.84 1.75
N SER A 259 21.73 19.88 2.10
CA SER A 259 22.97 20.20 1.45
C SER A 259 24.01 19.10 1.66
N LEU A 260 24.40 18.45 0.55
CA LEU A 260 25.65 17.69 0.45
C LEU A 260 26.88 18.55 0.82
N SER A 261 26.74 19.87 1.00
CA SER A 261 27.79 20.70 1.60
C SER A 261 28.15 20.27 3.03
N LYS A 262 27.24 19.64 3.79
CA LYS A 262 27.59 19.03 5.09
C LYS A 262 28.50 17.81 4.94
N VAL A 263 28.56 17.21 3.76
CA VAL A 263 29.40 16.04 3.42
C VAL A 263 30.72 16.47 2.74
N GLY A 264 31.01 17.79 2.64
CA GLY A 264 32.31 18.31 2.20
C GLY A 264 32.67 18.07 0.73
N LEU A 265 31.74 17.58 -0.10
CA LEU A 265 31.98 17.31 -1.52
C LEU A 265 31.76 18.57 -2.36
N SER A 266 32.77 19.44 -2.38
CA SER A 266 32.90 20.53 -3.35
C SER A 266 33.28 19.96 -4.72
N GLN A 267 32.28 19.63 -5.56
CA GLN A 267 32.54 19.28 -6.96
C GLN A 267 31.74 20.13 -7.94
N LYS A 268 32.38 20.44 -9.07
CA LYS A 268 31.86 21.22 -10.20
C LYS A 268 30.44 20.79 -10.60
N TYR A 269 29.66 21.74 -11.12
CA TYR A 269 28.25 21.64 -11.53
C TYR A 269 27.80 20.30 -12.17
N PHE A 270 28.65 19.63 -12.96
CA PHE A 270 28.34 18.33 -13.57
C PHE A 270 28.22 17.18 -12.55
N GLY A 271 29.08 17.15 -11.53
CA GLY A 271 29.01 16.16 -10.45
C GLY A 271 27.72 16.29 -9.65
N HIS A 272 27.30 17.53 -9.37
CA HIS A 272 26.01 17.77 -8.71
C HIS A 272 24.83 17.27 -9.55
N LEU A 273 24.79 17.52 -10.86
CA LEU A 273 23.70 17.05 -11.72
C LEU A 273 23.57 15.52 -11.72
N VAL A 274 24.69 14.81 -11.91
CA VAL A 274 24.69 13.33 -11.98
C VAL A 274 24.36 12.72 -10.63
N ILE A 275 24.97 13.20 -9.54
CA ILE A 275 24.68 12.73 -8.17
C ILE A 275 23.21 13.01 -7.82
N ASN A 276 22.70 14.19 -8.16
CA ASN A 276 21.31 14.56 -7.92
C ASN A 276 20.34 13.70 -8.73
N PHE A 277 20.64 13.42 -9.99
CA PHE A 277 19.84 12.53 -10.83
C PHE A 277 19.82 11.09 -10.29
N ILE A 278 20.99 10.55 -9.94
CA ILE A 278 21.11 9.21 -9.36
C ILE A 278 20.41 9.15 -8.01
N ALA A 279 20.66 10.10 -7.11
CA ALA A 279 19.97 10.19 -5.82
C ALA A 279 18.45 10.30 -6.02
N SER A 280 17.99 11.05 -7.02
CA SER A 280 16.57 11.14 -7.33
C SER A 280 15.98 9.81 -7.76
N LEU A 281 16.67 9.10 -8.66
CA LEU A 281 16.25 7.77 -9.07
C LEU A 281 16.21 6.82 -7.88
N ILE A 282 17.25 6.80 -7.03
CA ILE A 282 17.33 5.86 -5.92
C ILE A 282 16.30 6.18 -4.83
N PHE A 283 16.07 7.45 -4.48
CA PHE A 283 15.11 7.81 -3.43
C PHE A 283 13.66 7.86 -3.92
N PHE A 284 13.43 8.46 -5.09
CA PHE A 284 12.08 8.77 -5.52
C PHE A 284 11.49 7.71 -6.44
N LEU A 285 12.28 6.95 -7.21
CA LEU A 285 11.72 5.86 -8.00
C LEU A 285 11.05 4.81 -7.11
N PRO A 286 11.65 4.32 -5.99
CA PRO A 286 10.95 3.40 -5.10
C PRO A 286 9.70 4.00 -4.49
N ALA A 287 9.72 5.29 -4.11
CA ALA A 287 8.56 5.96 -3.56
C ALA A 287 7.43 6.18 -4.59
N MET A 288 7.78 6.38 -5.87
CA MET A 288 6.84 6.46 -6.98
C MET A 288 6.25 5.09 -7.33
N LEU A 289 7.10 4.07 -7.45
CA LEU A 289 6.68 2.68 -7.63
C LEU A 289 5.75 2.24 -6.50
N TRP A 290 6.07 2.63 -5.26
CA TRP A 290 5.21 2.42 -4.10
C TRP A 290 3.85 3.11 -4.22
N ARG A 291 3.82 4.35 -4.69
CA ARG A 291 2.55 5.07 -4.94
C ARG A 291 1.72 4.37 -6.01
N TRP A 292 2.33 3.94 -7.11
CA TRP A 292 1.64 3.22 -8.19
C TRP A 292 1.15 1.84 -7.73
N ALA A 293 1.95 1.15 -6.92
CA ALA A 293 1.54 -0.09 -6.26
C ALA A 293 0.31 0.13 -5.37
N ILE A 294 0.26 1.22 -4.59
CA ILE A 294 -0.95 1.57 -3.82
C ILE A 294 -2.12 1.89 -4.76
N LYS A 295 -1.89 2.61 -5.85
CA LYS A 295 -2.95 2.90 -6.83
C LYS A 295 -3.52 1.64 -7.47
N SER A 296 -2.70 0.62 -7.71
CA SER A 296 -3.18 -0.62 -8.30
C SER A 296 -4.08 -1.43 -7.39
N THR A 297 -4.05 -1.21 -6.07
CA THR A 297 -4.99 -1.83 -5.12
C THR A 297 -6.30 -1.05 -4.96
N ALA A 298 -6.51 0.01 -5.74
CA ALA A 298 -7.73 0.82 -5.67
C ALA A 298 -8.99 -0.04 -5.76
N TRP A 299 -9.04 -1.02 -6.67
CA TRP A 299 -10.20 -1.92 -6.84
C TRP A 299 -10.56 -2.70 -5.57
N PHE A 300 -9.57 -3.15 -4.82
CA PHE A 300 -9.76 -3.90 -3.57
C PHE A 300 -10.28 -3.00 -2.44
N TYR A 301 -9.87 -1.73 -2.43
CA TYR A 301 -10.23 -0.76 -1.38
C TYR A 301 -11.43 0.12 -1.73
N ILE A 302 -11.97 0.06 -2.95
CA ILE A 302 -13.22 0.74 -3.32
C ILE A 302 -14.35 0.39 -2.33
N PRO A 303 -14.56 -0.87 -1.90
CA PRO A 303 -15.55 -1.21 -0.88
C PRO A 303 -15.33 -0.49 0.46
N LEU A 304 -14.09 -0.17 0.83
CA LEU A 304 -13.83 0.59 2.06
C LEU A 304 -14.30 2.05 1.97
N LEU A 305 -14.51 2.59 0.76
CA LEU A 305 -15.19 3.88 0.62
C LEU A 305 -16.66 3.79 1.02
N TRP A 306 -17.28 2.62 0.89
CA TRP A 306 -18.64 2.37 1.34
C TRP A 306 -18.74 2.49 2.86
N VAL A 307 -17.65 2.18 3.57
CA VAL A 307 -17.54 2.28 5.03
C VAL A 307 -17.66 3.72 5.48
N ARG A 308 -17.07 4.70 4.78
CA ARG A 308 -17.21 6.12 5.18
C ARG A 308 -18.65 6.54 5.28
N ARG A 309 -19.49 6.15 4.32
CA ARG A 309 -20.86 6.64 4.28
C ARG A 309 -21.73 6.09 5.40
N GLY A 310 -21.35 4.96 5.99
CA GLY A 310 -21.92 4.48 7.25
C GLY A 310 -21.31 5.19 8.46
N TRP A 311 -19.98 5.23 8.61
CA TRP A 311 -19.35 5.62 9.88
C TRP A 311 -19.35 7.13 10.24
N LEU A 312 -20.30 7.92 9.73
CA LEU A 312 -20.40 9.36 10.00
C LEU A 312 -21.44 9.61 11.10
N SER A 313 -21.03 10.28 12.18
CA SER A 313 -21.94 10.80 13.22
C SER A 313 -22.52 12.15 12.80
N HIS A 314 -23.13 12.22 11.61
CA HIS A 314 -23.78 13.45 11.16
C HIS A 314 -25.02 13.74 12.00
N GLU A 315 -25.13 14.98 12.46
CA GLU A 315 -26.29 15.54 13.17
C GLU A 315 -26.72 16.84 12.47
N GLY A 316 -28.00 17.18 12.61
CA GLY A 316 -28.58 18.40 12.03
C GLY A 316 -28.33 18.54 10.53
N GLU A 317 -27.75 19.68 10.14
CA GLU A 317 -27.53 20.07 8.74
C GLU A 317 -26.59 19.13 7.97
N GLU A 318 -25.60 18.54 8.63
CA GLU A 318 -24.70 17.57 7.97
C GLU A 318 -25.45 16.31 7.54
N LEU A 319 -26.47 15.91 8.32
CA LEU A 319 -27.30 14.75 8.03
C LEU A 319 -28.18 15.01 6.79
N ARG A 320 -28.65 16.25 6.62
CA ARG A 320 -29.36 16.72 5.42
C ARG A 320 -28.47 16.67 4.19
N ILE A 321 -27.28 17.27 4.27
CA ILE A 321 -26.29 17.27 3.17
C ILE A 321 -25.93 15.83 2.79
N TRP A 322 -25.78 14.93 3.77
CA TRP A 322 -25.54 13.52 3.54
C TRP A 322 -26.69 12.87 2.75
N ALA A 323 -27.95 13.06 3.17
CA ALA A 323 -29.13 12.49 2.52
C ALA A 323 -29.30 13.02 1.08
N GLU A 324 -29.18 14.34 0.89
CA GLU A 324 -29.25 14.97 -0.43
C GLU A 324 -28.14 14.46 -1.35
N SER A 325 -26.92 14.29 -0.82
CA SER A 325 -25.79 13.74 -1.58
C SER A 325 -25.99 12.28 -2.01
N TYR A 326 -26.90 11.56 -1.36
CA TYR A 326 -27.24 10.16 -1.62
C TYR A 326 -28.28 9.99 -2.75
N SER A 327 -28.92 11.07 -3.20
CA SER A 327 -30.08 10.97 -4.09
C SER A 327 -29.85 11.32 -5.56
N SER A 328 -28.72 11.91 -5.92
CA SER A 328 -28.58 12.53 -7.25
C SER A 328 -27.26 12.26 -7.97
N LYS A 329 -26.39 11.42 -7.41
CA LYS A 329 -25.05 11.22 -7.99
C LYS A 329 -24.99 9.91 -8.77
N VAL A 330 -24.41 9.98 -9.97
CA VAL A 330 -23.99 8.83 -10.80
C VAL A 330 -23.33 7.73 -9.96
N ILE A 331 -22.59 8.12 -8.93
CA ILE A 331 -21.96 7.21 -7.96
C ILE A 331 -22.98 6.26 -7.30
N ASN A 332 -24.16 6.73 -6.93
CA ASN A 332 -25.16 5.89 -6.24
C ASN A 332 -25.81 4.92 -7.21
N TRP A 333 -25.99 5.32 -8.47
CA TRP A 333 -26.41 4.42 -9.54
C TRP A 333 -25.37 3.34 -9.80
N LEU A 334 -24.09 3.72 -9.91
CA LEU A 334 -23.01 2.74 -9.99
C LEU A 334 -23.04 1.79 -8.79
N TRP A 335 -23.36 2.28 -7.60
CA TRP A 335 -23.46 1.44 -6.41
C TRP A 335 -24.66 0.50 -6.41
N LEU A 336 -25.82 0.95 -6.90
CA LEU A 336 -26.97 0.08 -7.10
C LEU A 336 -26.63 -1.02 -8.11
N ILE A 337 -25.98 -0.66 -9.22
CA ILE A 337 -25.55 -1.60 -10.26
C ILE A 337 -24.56 -2.60 -9.68
N PHE A 338 -23.51 -2.15 -8.98
CA PHE A 338 -22.54 -3.05 -8.35
C PHE A 338 -23.18 -3.92 -7.27
N GLY A 339 -23.97 -3.35 -6.35
CA GLY A 339 -24.65 -4.10 -5.30
C GLY A 339 -25.64 -5.12 -5.84
N GLY A 340 -26.44 -4.73 -6.83
CA GLY A 340 -27.39 -5.60 -7.52
C GLY A 340 -26.70 -6.70 -8.32
N PHE A 341 -25.64 -6.36 -9.07
CA PHE A 341 -24.84 -7.34 -9.81
C PHE A 341 -24.14 -8.32 -8.86
N SER A 342 -23.52 -7.85 -7.78
CA SER A 342 -22.88 -8.73 -6.79
C SER A 342 -23.89 -9.61 -6.08
N PHE A 343 -25.08 -9.07 -5.74
CA PHE A 343 -26.17 -9.87 -5.16
C PHE A 343 -26.65 -10.95 -6.14
N ALA A 344 -26.88 -10.59 -7.41
CA ALA A 344 -27.30 -11.52 -8.44
C ALA A 344 -26.23 -12.59 -8.71
N ALA A 345 -24.96 -12.20 -8.80
CA ALA A 345 -23.85 -13.13 -8.99
C ALA A 345 -23.74 -14.12 -7.82
N LEU A 346 -23.90 -13.65 -6.58
CA LEU A 346 -23.96 -14.54 -5.41
C LEU A 346 -25.18 -15.46 -5.46
N ALA A 347 -26.36 -14.94 -5.78
CA ALA A 347 -27.57 -15.73 -5.88
C ALA A 347 -27.46 -16.80 -6.97
N ILE A 348 -26.87 -16.47 -8.12
CA ILE A 348 -26.61 -17.41 -9.22
C ILE A 348 -25.56 -18.45 -8.80
N GLY A 349 -24.47 -18.03 -8.14
CA GLY A 349 -23.43 -18.95 -7.66
C GLY A 349 -23.97 -19.95 -6.64
N LEU A 350 -24.84 -19.51 -5.73
CA LEU A 350 -25.49 -20.37 -4.75
C LEU A 350 -26.68 -21.16 -5.32
N PHE A 351 -27.14 -20.85 -6.53
CA PHE A 351 -28.30 -21.50 -7.11
C PHE A 351 -27.89 -22.77 -7.85
N SER A 352 -28.30 -23.92 -7.31
CA SER A 352 -28.13 -25.20 -7.98
C SER A 352 -29.36 -25.50 -8.85
N PHE A 353 -29.20 -25.35 -10.16
CA PHE A 353 -30.27 -25.64 -11.12
C PHE A 353 -30.76 -27.09 -11.04
N GLU A 354 -29.85 -28.03 -10.75
CA GLU A 354 -30.18 -29.44 -10.55
C GLU A 354 -31.07 -29.66 -9.32
N LYS A 355 -30.69 -29.09 -8.15
CA LYS A 355 -31.52 -29.15 -6.93
C LYS A 355 -32.89 -28.50 -7.16
N TRP A 356 -32.93 -27.40 -7.90
CA TRP A 356 -34.19 -26.72 -8.22
C TRP A 356 -35.11 -27.58 -9.09
N LEU A 357 -34.60 -28.20 -10.17
CA LEU A 357 -35.38 -29.10 -11.01
C LEU A 357 -35.88 -30.33 -10.25
N ALA A 358 -35.02 -30.93 -9.42
CA ALA A 358 -35.40 -32.07 -8.59
C ALA A 358 -36.53 -31.69 -7.63
N LEU A 359 -36.39 -30.56 -6.91
CA LEU A 359 -37.41 -30.05 -6.00
C LEU A 359 -38.72 -29.70 -6.76
N LYS A 360 -38.61 -29.23 -8.00
CA LYS A 360 -39.77 -28.91 -8.85
C LYS A 360 -40.56 -30.15 -9.23
N SER A 361 -39.88 -31.25 -9.56
CA SER A 361 -40.55 -32.53 -9.82
C SER A 361 -41.29 -33.01 -8.56
N THR A 362 -40.59 -33.05 -7.42
CA THR A 362 -41.16 -33.55 -6.16
C THR A 362 -42.34 -32.71 -5.68
N THR A 363 -42.26 -31.39 -5.79
CA THR A 363 -43.38 -30.50 -5.40
C THR A 363 -44.56 -30.59 -6.36
N ALA A 364 -44.31 -30.73 -7.66
CA ALA A 364 -45.37 -30.95 -8.64
C ALA A 364 -46.10 -32.29 -8.41
N GLU A 365 -45.37 -33.37 -8.11
CA GLU A 365 -45.94 -34.68 -7.75
C GLU A 365 -46.78 -34.61 -6.47
N ALA A 366 -46.37 -33.77 -5.50
CA ALA A 366 -47.09 -33.55 -4.25
C ALA A 366 -48.27 -32.55 -4.37
N GLY A 367 -48.51 -31.96 -5.56
CA GLY A 367 -49.54 -30.94 -5.75
C GLY A 367 -49.25 -29.62 -5.00
N ALA A 368 -48.01 -29.38 -4.58
CA ALA A 368 -47.61 -28.20 -3.84
C ALA A 368 -47.02 -27.12 -4.78
N PRO A 369 -47.38 -25.83 -4.64
CA PRO A 369 -46.81 -24.79 -5.47
C PRO A 369 -45.35 -24.52 -5.09
N MET A 370 -44.49 -24.37 -6.11
CA MET A 370 -43.12 -23.91 -5.91
C MET A 370 -43.10 -22.40 -5.63
N GLY A 371 -43.24 -22.05 -4.36
CA GLY A 371 -43.11 -20.67 -3.88
C GLY A 371 -41.67 -20.26 -3.58
N VAL A 372 -41.52 -19.09 -2.94
CA VAL A 372 -40.22 -18.55 -2.50
C VAL A 372 -39.48 -19.53 -1.58
N ILE A 373 -40.19 -20.26 -0.74
CA ILE A 373 -39.60 -21.29 0.15
C ILE A 373 -38.93 -22.40 -0.67
N GLY A 374 -39.55 -22.83 -1.77
CA GLY A 374 -38.96 -23.83 -2.66
C GLY A 374 -37.69 -23.31 -3.35
N PHE A 375 -37.71 -22.06 -3.80
CA PHE A 375 -36.50 -21.41 -4.34
C PHE A 375 -35.37 -21.34 -3.29
N LEU A 376 -35.67 -20.89 -2.06
CA LEU A 376 -34.69 -20.84 -0.98
C LEU A 376 -34.14 -22.23 -0.62
N ALA A 377 -34.97 -23.27 -0.67
CA ALA A 377 -34.53 -24.65 -0.44
C ALA A 377 -33.62 -25.18 -1.56
N SER A 378 -33.67 -24.61 -2.76
CA SER A 378 -32.78 -24.96 -3.89
C SER A 378 -31.40 -24.31 -3.83
N LEU A 379 -31.19 -23.34 -2.92
CA LEU A 379 -29.89 -22.74 -2.71
C LEU A 379 -28.92 -23.74 -2.06
N ASP A 380 -27.65 -23.66 -2.44
CA ASP A 380 -26.59 -24.48 -1.87
C ASP A 380 -26.15 -23.96 -0.50
N TRP A 381 -26.95 -24.30 0.52
CA TRP A 381 -26.65 -23.96 1.91
C TRP A 381 -25.34 -24.57 2.40
N ALA A 382 -24.87 -25.68 1.80
CA ALA A 382 -23.60 -26.27 2.15
C ALA A 382 -22.44 -25.40 1.66
N GLU A 383 -22.52 -24.87 0.43
CA GLU A 383 -21.53 -23.91 -0.07
C GLU A 383 -21.52 -22.61 0.75
N LEU A 384 -22.68 -22.15 1.22
CA LEU A 384 -22.76 -21.00 2.11
C LEU A 384 -22.08 -21.26 3.48
N LEU A 385 -22.11 -22.50 3.97
CA LEU A 385 -21.39 -22.91 5.18
C LEU A 385 -19.88 -23.02 4.96
N THR A 386 -19.42 -23.43 3.77
CA THR A 386 -17.99 -23.48 3.44
C THR A 386 -17.40 -22.10 3.17
N GLN A 387 -18.22 -21.12 2.79
CA GLN A 387 -17.83 -19.75 2.48
C GLN A 387 -18.46 -18.73 3.47
N PRO A 388 -18.03 -18.71 4.74
CA PRO A 388 -18.76 -17.98 5.79
C PRO A 388 -18.82 -16.47 5.61
N TRP A 389 -17.93 -15.88 4.80
CA TRP A 389 -17.99 -14.45 4.46
C TRP A 389 -19.25 -14.08 3.66
N LEU A 390 -19.84 -15.02 2.92
CA LEU A 390 -21.07 -14.81 2.17
C LEU A 390 -22.25 -14.46 3.08
N TRP A 391 -22.29 -14.99 4.31
CA TRP A 391 -23.30 -14.62 5.32
C TRP A 391 -23.29 -13.13 5.66
N ALA A 392 -22.15 -12.47 5.52
CA ALA A 392 -22.04 -11.03 5.74
C ALA A 392 -22.27 -10.24 4.44
N TYR A 393 -21.85 -10.77 3.28
CA TYR A 393 -22.04 -10.11 1.99
C TYR A 393 -23.49 -10.11 1.50
N ILE A 394 -24.23 -11.20 1.64
CA ILE A 394 -25.65 -11.29 1.23
C ILE A 394 -26.50 -10.17 1.86
N PRO A 395 -26.56 -10.02 3.20
CA PRO A 395 -27.33 -8.94 3.81
C PRO A 395 -26.74 -7.56 3.50
N SER A 396 -25.42 -7.44 3.31
CA SER A 396 -24.80 -6.17 2.89
C SER A 396 -25.25 -5.72 1.49
N TYR A 397 -25.28 -6.63 0.52
CA TYR A 397 -25.71 -6.32 -0.84
C TYR A 397 -27.22 -6.06 -0.90
N ALA A 398 -28.03 -6.84 -0.17
CA ALA A 398 -29.46 -6.56 -0.02
C ALA A 398 -29.71 -5.17 0.59
N LEU A 399 -29.02 -4.84 1.68
CA LEU A 399 -29.10 -3.51 2.28
C LEU A 399 -28.66 -2.40 1.31
N SER A 400 -27.67 -2.64 0.44
CA SER A 400 -27.25 -1.66 -0.57
C SER A 400 -28.40 -1.25 -1.48
N VAL A 401 -29.17 -2.23 -1.96
CA VAL A 401 -30.33 -2.01 -2.85
C VAL A 401 -31.44 -1.28 -2.09
N VAL A 402 -31.78 -1.75 -0.89
CA VAL A 402 -32.86 -1.16 -0.07
C VAL A 402 -32.54 0.29 0.33
N ILE A 403 -31.32 0.55 0.80
CA ILE A 403 -30.88 1.89 1.21
C ILE A 403 -30.92 2.86 0.02
N PHE A 404 -30.57 2.39 -1.18
CA PHE A 404 -30.63 3.24 -2.38
C PHE A 404 -32.06 3.74 -2.62
N PHE A 405 -33.03 2.84 -2.73
CA PHE A 405 -34.42 3.22 -3.01
C PHE A 405 -35.04 4.04 -1.88
N ALA A 406 -34.71 3.71 -0.63
CA ALA A 406 -35.27 4.42 0.51
C ALA A 406 -34.69 5.83 0.72
N LEU A 407 -33.41 6.05 0.39
CA LEU A 407 -32.82 7.39 0.42
C LEU A 407 -33.24 8.22 -0.79
N ASP A 408 -33.45 7.60 -1.95
CA ASP A 408 -34.00 8.30 -3.12
C ASP A 408 -35.44 8.76 -2.89
N SER A 409 -36.28 7.94 -2.25
CA SER A 409 -37.64 8.35 -1.90
C SER A 409 -37.67 9.52 -0.92
N ILE A 410 -36.87 9.48 0.14
CA ILE A 410 -36.75 10.59 1.10
C ILE A 410 -36.27 11.87 0.42
N ALA A 411 -35.29 11.77 -0.48
CA ALA A 411 -34.80 12.94 -1.18
C ALA A 411 -35.80 13.48 -2.21
N ALA A 412 -36.58 12.61 -2.86
CA ALA A 412 -37.70 13.03 -3.70
C ALA A 412 -38.74 13.82 -2.88
N GLU A 413 -39.06 13.38 -1.66
CA GLU A 413 -39.95 14.10 -0.76
C GLU A 413 -39.39 15.47 -0.32
N ILE A 414 -38.10 15.54 0.02
CA ILE A 414 -37.42 16.81 0.36
C ILE A 414 -37.45 17.76 -0.84
N ARG A 415 -37.15 17.27 -2.05
CA ARG A 415 -37.26 18.06 -3.29
C ARG A 415 -38.70 18.53 -3.57
N ALA A 416 -39.70 17.76 -3.15
CA ALA A 416 -41.11 18.12 -3.23
C ALA A 416 -41.56 19.11 -2.12
N GLY A 417 -40.65 19.58 -1.26
CA GLY A 417 -40.92 20.61 -0.26
C GLY A 417 -41.14 20.08 1.16
N ALA A 418 -40.93 18.78 1.42
CA ALA A 418 -40.94 18.26 2.79
C ALA A 418 -39.80 18.89 3.60
N THR A 419 -40.09 19.36 4.82
CA THR A 419 -39.04 19.91 5.69
C THR A 419 -38.09 18.80 6.13
N PRO A 420 -36.76 19.02 6.13
CA PRO A 420 -35.78 18.03 6.59
C PRO A 420 -36.07 17.52 8.00
N GLU A 421 -36.58 18.38 8.89
CA GLU A 421 -36.94 18.05 10.26
C GLU A 421 -38.05 17.00 10.32
N SER A 422 -39.03 17.08 9.40
CA SER A 422 -40.11 16.09 9.31
C SER A 422 -39.61 14.70 8.92
N ARG A 423 -38.43 14.62 8.28
CA ARG A 423 -37.81 13.37 7.83
C ARG A 423 -36.58 12.97 8.65
N ALA A 424 -36.21 13.74 9.68
CA ALA A 424 -35.01 13.49 10.48
C ALA A 424 -34.98 12.07 11.07
N ALA A 425 -36.12 11.58 11.57
CA ALA A 425 -36.24 10.21 12.10
C ALA A 425 -36.01 9.14 11.02
N SER A 426 -36.55 9.33 9.81
CA SER A 426 -36.35 8.41 8.68
C SER A 426 -34.90 8.44 8.21
N ILE A 427 -34.30 9.62 8.08
CA ILE A 427 -32.89 9.76 7.70
C ILE A 427 -31.98 9.10 8.74
N ALA A 428 -32.27 9.27 10.04
CA ALA A 428 -31.53 8.60 11.11
C ALA A 428 -31.64 7.06 11.06
N ARG A 429 -32.80 6.51 10.71
CA ARG A 429 -32.98 5.05 10.50
C ARG A 429 -32.13 4.54 9.34
N TRP A 430 -32.14 5.23 8.20
CA TRP A 430 -31.36 4.81 7.03
C TRP A 430 -29.86 5.01 7.18
N LYS A 431 -29.46 6.01 7.97
CA LYS A 431 -28.08 6.13 8.45
C LYS A 431 -27.67 4.86 9.21
N TRP A 432 -28.46 4.41 10.19
CA TRP A 432 -28.16 3.17 10.91
C TRP A 432 -28.06 1.95 9.97
N ALA A 433 -28.98 1.82 9.01
CA ALA A 433 -28.91 0.77 7.99
C ALA A 433 -27.62 0.85 7.14
N ALA A 434 -27.18 2.06 6.77
CA ALA A 434 -25.93 2.28 6.05
C ALA A 434 -24.70 1.88 6.88
N ASN A 435 -24.75 2.09 8.20
CA ASN A 435 -23.72 1.65 9.15
C ASN A 435 -23.69 0.13 9.24
N ALA A 436 -24.86 -0.48 9.39
CA ALA A 436 -25.00 -1.93 9.48
C ALA A 436 -24.45 -2.60 8.21
N ARG A 437 -24.79 -2.07 7.04
CA ARG A 437 -24.22 -2.49 5.75
C ARG A 437 -22.69 -2.38 5.74
N ALA A 438 -22.13 -1.25 6.19
CA ALA A 438 -20.69 -1.05 6.24
C ALA A 438 -20.00 -2.06 7.17
N VAL A 439 -20.58 -2.33 8.34
CA VAL A 439 -20.09 -3.33 9.29
C VAL A 439 -20.12 -4.73 8.66
N LEU A 440 -21.24 -5.12 8.05
CA LEU A 440 -21.37 -6.41 7.36
C LEU A 440 -20.36 -6.57 6.23
N THR A 441 -20.16 -5.53 5.41
CA THR A 441 -19.13 -5.55 4.35
C THR A 441 -17.73 -5.79 4.92
N ASN A 442 -17.38 -5.12 6.03
CA ASN A 442 -16.08 -5.28 6.66
C ASN A 442 -15.90 -6.66 7.29
N ILE A 443 -16.93 -7.19 7.96
CA ILE A 443 -16.91 -8.55 8.51
C ILE A 443 -16.72 -9.55 7.36
N GLY A 444 -17.48 -9.40 6.27
CA GLY A 444 -17.34 -10.23 5.07
C GLY A 444 -15.93 -10.16 4.49
N LEU A 445 -15.35 -8.96 4.38
CA LEU A 445 -13.99 -8.77 3.88
C LEU A 445 -12.94 -9.41 4.78
N LEU A 446 -13.08 -9.27 6.10
CA LEU A 446 -12.16 -9.87 7.07
C LEU A 446 -12.26 -11.40 7.06
N LEU A 447 -13.47 -11.96 7.01
CA LEU A 447 -13.69 -13.41 6.92
C LEU A 447 -13.19 -13.96 5.58
N ALA A 448 -13.46 -13.25 4.48
CA ALA A 448 -12.98 -13.63 3.16
C ALA A 448 -11.45 -13.60 3.16
N LEU A 449 -10.83 -12.55 3.68
CA LEU A 449 -9.37 -12.45 3.79
C LEU A 449 -8.80 -13.58 4.66
N TRP A 450 -9.40 -13.87 5.81
CA TRP A 450 -8.97 -14.95 6.69
C TRP A 450 -9.01 -16.31 5.99
N TYR A 451 -10.14 -16.64 5.35
CA TYR A 451 -10.28 -17.89 4.61
C TYR A 451 -9.42 -17.94 3.36
N PHE A 452 -9.27 -16.82 2.66
CA PHE A 452 -8.37 -16.74 1.50
C PHE A 452 -6.91 -16.95 1.91
N LEU A 453 -6.50 -16.43 3.09
CA LEU A 453 -5.18 -16.71 3.65
C LEU A 453 -5.00 -18.17 4.08
N GLY A 454 -6.09 -18.88 4.39
CA GLY A 454 -6.06 -20.32 4.66
C GLY A 454 -6.20 -21.21 3.40
N ALA A 455 -6.90 -20.73 2.38
CA ALA A 455 -7.22 -21.46 1.14
C ALA A 455 -6.19 -21.23 0.03
N VAL A 456 -5.57 -20.05 -0.01
CA VAL A 456 -4.20 -19.97 -0.51
C VAL A 456 -3.44 -20.80 0.50
N ASP A 457 -3.19 -22.03 0.11
CA ASP A 457 -2.28 -22.92 0.77
C ASP A 457 -0.89 -22.30 0.63
N ALA A 458 -0.67 -21.08 1.14
CA ALA A 458 0.59 -20.36 1.02
C ALA A 458 1.66 -21.21 1.69
N GLY A 459 1.28 -21.95 2.74
CA GLY A 459 2.01 -23.08 3.29
C GLY A 459 2.32 -24.15 2.24
N ALA A 460 1.32 -24.83 1.66
CA ALA A 460 1.63 -25.92 0.71
C ALA A 460 2.18 -25.44 -0.65
N GLN A 461 1.91 -24.23 -1.11
CA GLN A 461 2.48 -23.62 -2.32
C GLN A 461 3.91 -23.17 -2.06
N VAL A 462 4.22 -22.65 -0.87
CA VAL A 462 5.62 -22.43 -0.46
C VAL A 462 6.30 -23.77 -0.26
N GLN A 463 5.66 -24.77 0.33
CA GLN A 463 6.25 -26.10 0.49
C GLN A 463 6.42 -26.82 -0.85
N ASP A 464 5.47 -26.74 -1.79
CA ASP A 464 5.59 -27.25 -3.18
C ASP A 464 6.63 -26.46 -3.95
N PHE A 465 6.67 -25.14 -3.78
CA PHE A 465 7.70 -24.30 -4.36
C PHE A 465 9.08 -24.56 -3.72
N LEU A 466 9.16 -24.98 -2.46
CA LEU A 466 10.42 -25.42 -1.87
C LEU A 466 10.75 -26.85 -2.32
N ALA A 467 9.76 -27.72 -2.46
CA ALA A 467 9.89 -29.14 -2.81
C ALA A 467 10.20 -29.38 -4.30
N ARG A 468 9.76 -28.50 -5.20
CA ARG A 468 10.17 -28.52 -6.62
C ARG A 468 11.63 -28.11 -6.83
N TRP A 469 12.25 -27.56 -5.79
CA TRP A 469 13.58 -26.96 -5.84
C TRP A 469 14.56 -27.57 -4.83
N SER A 470 14.08 -28.50 -3.99
CA SER A 470 14.86 -29.44 -3.17
C SER A 470 14.96 -30.78 -3.87
#